data_AF-A0A9W4WTX9-F1
#
_entry.id   AF-A0A9W4WTX9-F1
#
_cell.length_a   1.000
_cell.length_b   1.000
_cell.length_c   1.000
_cell.angle_alpha   90.00
_cell.angle_beta   90.00
_cell.angle_gamma   90.00
#
_symmetry.space_group_name_H-M   'P 1'
#
loop_
_entity.id
_entity.type
_entity.pdbx_description
1 polymer ?
#
loop_
_entity_poly.entity_id
_entity_poly.type
_entity_poly.pdbx_seq_one_letter_code
_entity_poly.pdbx_strand_id
1 'polypeptide(L)'
;MLKEYEVESLIKFLREDPKLRGLELDNSFFMKLRDEEITGNLFLKLTRWKFKEYGMILRQALELEDYIKELKAKEGLGKYLIPKNK
;
A
#
# COMPACT_ATOMS: atom_id res chain seq x y z
N MET A 1 -9.58 7.45 8.55
CA MET A 1 -8.39 6.60 8.74
C MET A 1 -8.38 5.56 7.62
N LEU A 2 -7.30 5.46 6.83
CA LEU A 2 -7.20 4.41 5.80
C LEU A 2 -7.35 2.99 6.37
N LYS A 3 -7.05 2.79 7.66
CA LYS A 3 -7.18 1.50 8.35
C LYS A 3 -8.59 0.91 8.36
N GLU A 4 -9.61 1.74 8.30
CA GLU A 4 -11.02 1.33 8.38
C GLU A 4 -11.60 1.04 7.00
N TYR A 5 -10.78 1.12 5.95
CA TYR A 5 -11.27 0.92 4.60
C TYR A 5 -11.43 -0.57 4.34
N GLU A 6 -12.67 -0.95 4.02
CA GLU A 6 -12.96 -2.21 3.34
C GLU A 6 -12.28 -2.25 1.96
N VAL A 7 -12.14 -3.46 1.42
CA VAL A 7 -11.37 -3.73 0.19
C VAL A 7 -11.75 -2.79 -0.96
N GLU A 8 -13.05 -2.62 -1.25
CA GLU A 8 -13.50 -1.75 -2.34
C GLU A 8 -13.22 -0.26 -2.10
N SER A 9 -13.36 0.19 -0.84
CA SER A 9 -13.03 1.56 -0.46
C SER A 9 -11.53 1.81 -0.59
N LEU A 10 -10.69 0.84 -0.23
CA LEU A 10 -9.24 0.89 -0.45
C LEU A 10 -8.92 0.98 -1.94
N ILE A 11 -9.50 0.10 -2.77
CA ILE A 11 -9.25 0.09 -4.22
C ILE A 11 -9.65 1.42 -4.85
N LYS A 12 -10.83 1.93 -4.51
CA LYS A 12 -11.31 3.24 -4.98
C LYS A 12 -10.33 4.34 -4.60
N PHE A 13 -9.90 4.38 -3.34
CA PHE A 13 -8.91 5.34 -2.86
C PHE A 13 -7.59 5.29 -3.64
N LEU A 14 -7.03 4.09 -3.85
CA LEU A 14 -5.78 3.91 -4.57
C LEU A 14 -5.89 4.32 -6.06
N ARG A 15 -7.06 4.13 -6.68
CA ARG A 15 -7.32 4.57 -8.05
C ARG A 15 -7.45 6.09 -8.17
N GLU A 16 -8.01 6.73 -7.15
CA GLU A 16 -8.28 8.16 -7.15
C GLU A 16 -7.08 8.99 -6.66
N ASP A 17 -6.13 8.40 -5.92
CA ASP A 17 -4.98 9.15 -5.38
C ASP A 17 -4.04 9.63 -6.51
N PRO A 18 -3.91 10.96 -6.71
CA PRO A 18 -3.06 11.52 -7.75
C PRO A 18 -1.58 11.16 -7.61
N LYS A 19 -1.10 10.84 -6.39
CA LYS A 19 0.29 10.42 -6.16
C LYS A 19 0.62 9.08 -6.80
N LEU A 20 -0.38 8.23 -7.04
CA LEU A 20 -0.21 6.88 -7.57
C LEU A 20 -0.37 6.82 -9.10
N ARG A 21 -0.76 7.93 -9.76
CA ARG A 21 -0.96 7.97 -11.22
C ARG A 21 0.28 7.58 -12.02
N GLY A 22 1.48 7.94 -11.53
CA GLY A 22 2.75 7.60 -12.19
C GLY A 22 3.27 6.19 -11.92
N LEU A 23 2.59 5.43 -11.04
CA LEU A 23 2.99 4.09 -10.63
C LEU A 23 2.39 3.00 -11.52
N GLU A 24 1.36 3.33 -12.30
CA GLU A 24 0.66 2.42 -13.22
C GLU A 24 0.23 1.13 -12.51
N LEU A 25 -0.51 1.28 -11.39
CA LEU A 25 -1.12 0.15 -10.70
C LEU A 25 -2.11 -0.56 -11.64
N ASP A 26 -1.80 -1.80 -11.98
CA ASP A 26 -2.55 -2.57 -12.96
C ASP A 26 -3.78 -3.26 -12.34
N ASN A 27 -4.64 -3.82 -13.20
CA ASN A 27 -5.83 -4.54 -12.72
C ASN A 27 -5.46 -5.82 -11.95
N SER A 28 -4.31 -6.44 -12.23
CA SER A 28 -3.90 -7.67 -11.55
C SER A 28 -3.61 -7.41 -10.07
N PHE A 29 -2.96 -6.29 -9.75
CA PHE A 29 -2.76 -5.83 -8.38
C PHE A 29 -4.09 -5.64 -7.64
N PHE A 30 -5.07 -4.96 -8.25
CA PHE A 30 -6.37 -4.75 -7.61
C PHE A 30 -7.17 -6.05 -7.45
N MET A 31 -7.04 -7.00 -8.38
CA MET A 31 -7.62 -8.34 -8.21
C MET A 31 -6.99 -9.07 -7.03
N LYS A 32 -5.68 -9.00 -6.83
CA LYS A 32 -5.01 -9.59 -5.66
C LYS A 32 -5.50 -9.01 -4.34
N LEU A 33 -5.72 -7.69 -4.27
CA LEU A 33 -6.31 -7.08 -3.07
C LEU A 33 -7.72 -7.62 -2.78
N ARG A 34 -8.51 -7.92 -3.81
CA ARG A 34 -9.84 -8.54 -3.66
C ARG A 34 -9.77 -9.98 -3.23
N ASP A 35 -9.01 -10.78 -3.97
CA ASP A 35 -8.91 -12.23 -3.75
C ASP A 35 -8.36 -12.57 -2.36
N GLU A 36 -7.42 -11.76 -1.86
CA GLU A 36 -6.82 -11.93 -0.54
C GLU A 36 -7.49 -11.09 0.56
N GLU A 37 -8.64 -10.45 0.26
CA GLU A 37 -9.43 -9.63 1.19
C GLU A 37 -8.58 -8.57 1.94
N ILE A 38 -7.68 -7.91 1.21
CA ILE A 38 -6.76 -6.93 1.78
C ILE A 38 -7.50 -5.63 2.10
N THR A 39 -7.91 -5.48 3.36
CA THR A 39 -8.44 -4.23 3.91
C THR A 39 -7.35 -3.17 4.07
N GLY A 40 -7.72 -1.91 4.28
CA GLY A 40 -6.77 -0.81 4.41
C GLY A 40 -5.79 -0.98 5.58
N ASN A 41 -6.20 -1.62 6.68
CA ASN A 41 -5.29 -1.99 7.77
C ASN A 41 -4.24 -3.04 7.35
N LEU A 42 -4.63 -4.03 6.55
CA LEU A 42 -3.72 -5.05 6.01
C LEU A 42 -2.81 -4.46 4.92
N PHE A 43 -3.35 -3.61 4.05
CA PHE A 43 -2.60 -2.90 3.03
C PHE A 43 -1.42 -2.12 3.62
N LEU A 44 -1.66 -1.38 4.71
CA LEU A 44 -0.60 -0.66 5.40
C LEU A 44 0.51 -1.58 5.95
N LYS A 45 0.27 -2.89 6.09
CA LYS A 45 1.27 -3.87 6.55
C LYS A 45 1.99 -4.58 5.40
N LEU A 46 1.57 -4.39 4.15
CA LEU A 46 2.25 -4.96 3.01
C LEU A 46 3.67 -4.42 2.87
N THR A 47 4.53 -5.26 2.32
CA THR A 47 5.96 -4.97 2.14
C THR A 47 6.30 -4.98 0.67
N ARG A 48 7.45 -4.40 0.30
CA ARG A 48 7.99 -4.51 -1.05
C ARG A 48 8.03 -5.93 -1.61
N TRP A 49 8.32 -6.93 -0.76
CA TRP A 49 8.35 -8.32 -1.19
C TRP A 49 6.98 -8.79 -1.65
N LYS A 50 5.92 -8.48 -0.89
CA LYS A 50 4.55 -8.83 -1.28
C LYS A 50 4.12 -8.15 -2.59
N PHE A 51 4.51 -6.91 -2.81
CA PHE A 51 4.24 -6.24 -4.09
C PHE A 51 4.92 -6.90 -5.28
N LYS A 52 6.15 -7.40 -5.10
CA LYS A 52 6.80 -8.21 -6.13
C LYS A 52 6.10 -9.54 -6.39
N GLU A 53 5.61 -10.21 -5.34
CA GLU A 53 4.79 -11.43 -5.49
C GLU A 53 3.48 -11.16 -6.25
N TYR A 54 2.95 -9.94 -6.16
CA TYR A 54 1.81 -9.48 -6.96
C TYR A 54 2.18 -9.06 -8.39
N GLY A 55 3.42 -9.30 -8.82
CA GLY A 55 3.87 -9.04 -10.20
C GLY A 55 4.44 -7.65 -10.45
N MET A 56 4.59 -6.81 -9.43
CA MET A 56 5.21 -5.49 -9.60
C MET A 56 6.70 -5.58 -9.86
N ILE A 57 7.18 -4.71 -10.76
CA ILE A 57 8.62 -4.51 -10.93
C ILE A 57 9.22 -3.82 -9.70
N LEU A 58 10.54 -3.93 -9.53
CA LEU A 58 11.24 -3.37 -8.37
C LEU A 58 10.93 -1.89 -8.13
N ARG A 59 10.90 -1.07 -9.19
CA ARG A 59 10.60 0.37 -9.10
C ARG A 59 9.20 0.61 -8.50
N GLN A 60 8.18 -0.07 -9.02
CA GLN A 60 6.81 0.08 -8.53
C GLN A 60 6.68 -0.35 -7.07
N ALA A 61 7.27 -1.51 -6.72
CA ALA A 61 7.25 -2.02 -5.36
C ALA A 61 7.96 -1.09 -4.36
N LEU A 62 9.03 -0.41 -4.78
CA LEU A 62 9.74 0.61 -3.99
C LEU A 62 8.86 1.83 -3.73
N GLU A 63 8.34 2.43 -4.81
CA GLU A 63 7.54 3.65 -4.74
C GLU A 63 6.24 3.42 -3.94
N LEU A 64 5.60 2.25 -4.06
CA LEU A 64 4.40 1.92 -3.28
C LEU A 64 4.70 1.72 -1.78
N GLU A 65 5.83 1.09 -1.46
CA GLU A 65 6.26 0.92 -0.07
C GLU A 65 6.54 2.28 0.60
N ASP A 66 7.20 3.18 -0.12
CA ASP A 66 7.47 4.53 0.37
C ASP A 66 6.19 5.35 0.52
N TYR A 67 5.25 5.23 -0.42
CA TYR A 67 3.91 5.81 -0.29
C TYR A 67 3.19 5.33 0.98
N ILE A 68 3.24 4.03 1.30
CA ILE A 68 2.66 3.49 2.54
C ILE A 68 3.33 4.05 3.79
N LYS A 69 4.66 4.26 3.77
CA LYS A 69 5.37 4.92 4.87
C LYS A 69 4.90 6.37 5.05
N GLU A 70 4.71 7.11 3.96
CA GLU A 70 4.17 8.47 4.02
C GLU A 70 2.76 8.49 4.61
N LEU A 71 1.88 7.57 4.20
CA LEU A 71 0.52 7.45 4.75
C LEU A 71 0.56 7.20 6.26
N LYS A 72 1.43 6.29 6.72
CA LYS A 72 1.62 6.02 8.16
C LYS A 72 2.13 7.25 8.90
N ALA A 73 3.06 8.01 8.32
CA ALA A 73 3.58 9.22 8.95
C ALA A 73 2.47 10.27 9.13
N LYS A 74 1.62 10.46 8.11
CA LYS A 74 0.49 11.40 8.16
C LYS A 74 -0.60 11.00 9.16
N GLU A 75 -0.88 9.71 9.30
CA GLU A 75 -1.84 9.17 10.27
C GLU A 75 -1.29 9.14 11.72
N GLY A 76 -0.11 9.73 12.00
CA GLY A 76 0.51 9.71 13.33
C GLY A 76 1.05 8.34 13.75
N LEU A 77 1.21 7.40 12.82
CA LEU A 77 1.76 6.05 13.02
C LEU A 77 3.27 6.01 12.80
N GLY A 78 3.88 7.12 12.40
CA GLY A 78 5.33 7.25 12.21
C GLY A 78 6.15 6.91 13.47
N LYS A 79 5.54 6.98 14.66
CA LYS A 79 6.17 6.57 15.94
C LYS A 79 6.49 5.07 16.06
N TYR A 80 5.95 4.22 15.19
CA TYR A 80 6.24 2.77 15.18
C TYR A 80 7.32 2.35 14.16
N LEU A 81 7.91 3.31 13.44
CA LEU A 81 8.95 3.04 12.42
C LEU A 81 10.37 3.41 12.88
N ILE A 82 10.61 3.56 14.20
CA ILE A 82 11.98 3.67 14.71
C ILE A 82 12.68 2.33 14.45
N PRO A 83 13.78 2.29 13.66
CA PRO A 83 14.58 1.09 13.56
C PRO A 83 15.21 0.86 14.94
N LYS A 84 14.90 -0.28 15.57
CA LYS A 84 15.70 -0.79 16.68
C LYS A 84 17.02 -1.31 16.12
N ASN A 85 17.95 -0.41 15.84
CA ASN A 85 19.37 -0.77 15.79
C ASN A 85 19.99 -0.30 17.10
N LYS A 86 20.23 -1.27 17.98
CA LYS A 86 21.11 -1.17 19.15
C LYS A 86 22.40 -1.90 18.80
#